data_AF-A0A8T4UMK2-F1
#
_entry.id   AF-A0A8T4UMK2-F1
#
_cell.length_a   1.000
_cell.length_b   1.000
_cell.length_c   1.000
_cell.angle_alpha   90.00
_cell.angle_beta   90.00
_cell.angle_gamma   90.00
#
_symmetry.space_group_name_H-M   'P 1'
#
loop_
_entity.id
_entity.type
_entity.pdbx_description
1 polymer ?
#
loop_
_entity_poly.entity_id
_entity_poly.type
_entity_poly.pdbx_seq_one_letter_code
_entity_poly.pdbx_strand_id
1 'polypeptide(L)'
;MKIIYNNTKEAREKIIGRTESLKYVKYKFMPITLESPTATIIYGNKVVQQSWTKEPFAVIIENEEMAKNQKRYFEELWKMAKQ
;
A
#
# COMPACT_ATOMS: atom_id res chain seq x y z
N MET A 1 11.21 2.64 -1.59
CA MET A 1 9.75 2.67 -1.34
C MET A 1 9.36 1.55 -0.39
N LYS A 2 8.39 1.75 0.51
CA LYS A 2 7.81 0.71 1.37
C LYS A 2 6.39 0.38 0.90
N ILE A 3 6.04 -0.89 0.79
CA ILE A 3 4.69 -1.34 0.41
C ILE A 3 4.20 -2.42 1.37
N ILE A 4 2.98 -2.29 1.86
CA ILE A 4 2.30 -3.34 2.61
C ILE A 4 1.24 -3.95 1.71
N TYR A 5 1.25 -5.27 1.58
CA TYR A 5 0.23 -6.04 0.87
C TYR A 5 -0.64 -6.81 1.87
N ASN A 6 -1.88 -7.05 1.51
CA ASN A 6 -2.68 -8.09 2.17
C ASN A 6 -2.09 -9.46 1.80
N ASN A 7 -2.10 -10.41 2.73
CA ASN A 7 -1.57 -11.75 2.54
C ASN A 7 -2.60 -12.65 1.82
N THR A 8 -2.94 -12.29 0.58
CA THR A 8 -3.79 -13.10 -0.30
C THR A 8 -2.92 -13.87 -1.31
N LYS A 9 -3.49 -14.91 -1.93
CA LYS A 9 -2.78 -15.73 -2.93
C LYS A 9 -2.42 -14.86 -4.14
N GLU A 10 -3.38 -14.05 -4.58
CA GLU A 10 -3.31 -13.15 -5.73
C GLU A 10 -2.23 -12.07 -5.52
N ALA A 11 -2.12 -11.53 -4.31
CA ALA A 11 -1.07 -10.57 -3.97
C ALA A 11 0.33 -11.19 -4.06
N ARG A 12 0.51 -12.43 -3.61
CA ARG A 12 1.79 -13.16 -3.70
C ARG A 12 2.15 -13.48 -5.15
N GLU A 13 1.21 -13.96 -5.94
CA GLU A 13 1.42 -14.25 -7.37
C GLU A 13 1.80 -12.98 -8.16
N LYS A 14 1.13 -11.85 -7.88
CA LYS A 14 1.47 -10.55 -8.51
C LYS A 14 2.90 -10.10 -8.22
N ILE A 15 3.46 -10.43 -7.06
CA ILE A 15 4.83 -10.07 -6.68
C ILE A 15 5.86 -10.94 -7.41
N ILE A 16 5.58 -12.24 -7.56
CA ILE A 16 6.44 -13.18 -8.30
C ILE A 16 6.61 -12.71 -9.76
N GLY A 17 5.55 -12.20 -10.38
CA GLY A 17 5.60 -11.63 -11.74
C GLY A 17 6.27 -10.26 -11.85
N ARG A 18 6.65 -9.61 -10.73
CA ARG A 18 7.16 -8.23 -10.67
C ARG A 18 8.55 -8.10 -10.03
N THR A 19 9.27 -9.21 -9.89
CA THR A 19 10.57 -9.31 -9.19
C THR A 19 11.58 -8.25 -9.60
N GLU A 20 11.74 -7.98 -10.90
CA GLU A 20 12.68 -6.96 -11.40
C GLU A 20 12.27 -5.54 -10.99
N SER A 21 11.00 -5.18 -11.16
CA SER A 21 10.46 -3.86 -10.75
C SER A 21 10.48 -3.63 -9.24
N LEU A 22 10.52 -4.71 -8.44
CA LEU A 22 10.52 -4.66 -6.98
C LEU A 22 11.93 -4.76 -6.38
N LYS A 23 12.98 -4.82 -7.20
CA LYS A 23 14.38 -4.97 -6.76
C LYS A 23 14.81 -3.99 -5.66
N TYR A 24 14.30 -2.76 -5.70
CA TYR A 24 14.61 -1.70 -4.73
C TYR A 24 13.45 -1.35 -3.80
N VAL A 25 12.39 -2.17 -3.80
CA VAL A 25 11.19 -1.96 -2.99
C VAL A 25 11.25 -2.88 -1.78
N LYS A 26 11.10 -2.30 -0.58
CA LYS A 26 10.85 -3.08 0.63
C LYS A 26 9.36 -3.34 0.68
N TYR A 27 8.96 -4.60 0.74
CA TYR A 27 7.57 -4.96 0.93
C TYR A 27 7.39 -5.96 2.07
N LYS A 28 6.17 -5.97 2.61
CA LYS A 28 5.74 -6.86 3.69
C LYS A 28 4.28 -7.25 3.47
N PHE A 29 3.85 -8.31 4.15
CA PHE A 29 2.48 -8.79 4.14
C PHE A 29 1.83 -8.62 5.52
N MET A 30 0.62 -8.06 5.54
CA MET A 30 -0.25 -8.07 6.71
C MET A 30 -1.03 -9.40 6.77
N PRO A 31 -1.37 -9.93 7.96
CA PRO A 31 -2.16 -11.15 8.11
C PRO A 31 -3.65 -10.92 7.78
N ILE A 32 -3.94 -10.11 6.76
CA ILE A 32 -5.26 -9.83 6.23
C ILE A 32 -5.40 -10.65 4.96
N THR A 33 -6.39 -11.54 4.92
CA THR A 33 -6.69 -12.39 3.76
C THR A 33 -7.81 -11.82 2.90
N LEU A 34 -8.39 -10.68 3.29
CA LEU A 34 -9.38 -9.96 2.51
C LEU A 34 -8.72 -9.31 1.30
N GLU A 35 -9.24 -9.59 0.11
CA GLU A 35 -8.93 -8.82 -1.07
C GLU A 35 -9.53 -7.42 -0.95
N SER A 36 -8.71 -6.39 -1.12
CA SER A 36 -9.17 -5.01 -1.18
C SER A 36 -8.82 -4.43 -2.55
N PRO A 37 -9.79 -3.90 -3.31
CA PRO A 37 -9.51 -3.15 -4.52
C PRO A 37 -8.92 -1.77 -4.20
N THR A 38 -8.89 -1.37 -2.92
CA THR A 38 -8.39 -0.05 -2.52
C THR A 38 -6.92 -0.10 -2.11
N ALA A 39 -6.20 0.98 -2.38
CA ALA A 39 -4.89 1.21 -1.79
C ALA A 39 -4.74 2.64 -1.28
N THR A 40 -3.93 2.78 -0.24
CA THR A 40 -3.53 4.09 0.29
C THR A 40 -2.07 4.34 -0.06
N ILE A 41 -1.80 5.44 -0.76
CA ILE A 41 -0.45 5.87 -1.15
C ILE A 41 -0.14 7.19 -0.47
N ILE A 42 1.04 7.30 0.12
CA ILE A 42 1.49 8.50 0.82
C ILE A 42 2.80 8.96 0.19
N TYR A 43 2.84 10.19 -0.33
CA TYR A 43 4.04 10.78 -0.93
C TYR A 43 4.05 12.29 -0.79
N GLY A 44 5.20 12.88 -0.46
CA GLY A 44 5.28 14.32 -0.19
C GLY A 44 4.26 14.77 0.85
N ASN A 45 3.45 15.77 0.50
CA ASN A 45 2.33 16.28 1.30
C ASN A 45 0.95 15.71 0.84
N LYS A 46 0.93 14.57 0.14
CA LYS A 46 -0.26 13.99 -0.46
C LYS A 46 -0.59 12.62 0.11
N VAL A 47 -1.88 12.37 0.26
CA VAL A 47 -2.45 11.04 0.53
C VAL A 47 -3.42 10.72 -0.58
N VAL A 48 -3.26 9.56 -1.20
CA VAL A 48 -4.12 9.07 -2.27
C VAL A 48 -4.82 7.82 -1.80
N GLN A 49 -6.14 7.82 -1.88
CA GLN A 49 -6.94 6.60 -1.78
C GLN A 49 -7.40 6.24 -3.19
N GLN A 50 -6.83 5.16 -3.73
CA GLN A 50 -7.19 4.64 -5.04
C GLN A 50 -8.18 3.48 -4.87
N SER A 51 -9.10 3.34 -5.82
CA SER A 51 -10.04 2.22 -5.92
C SER A 51 -9.93 1.59 -7.31
N TRP A 52 -9.54 0.31 -7.36
CA TRP A 52 -9.46 -0.49 -8.58
C TRP A 52 -10.73 -1.33 -8.76
N THR A 53 -11.85 -0.67 -8.94
CA THR A 53 -13.13 -1.28 -9.33
C THR A 53 -13.28 -1.24 -10.87
N LYS A 54 -14.45 -1.65 -11.38
CA LYS A 54 -14.78 -1.56 -12.82
C LYS A 54 -14.62 -0.13 -13.36
N GLU A 55 -14.97 0.86 -12.54
CA GLU A 55 -14.78 2.29 -12.82
C GLU A 55 -13.74 2.83 -11.83
N PRO A 56 -12.44 2.75 -12.17
CA PRO A 56 -11.39 3.11 -11.24
C PRO A 56 -11.41 4.61 -10.96
N PHE A 57 -11.22 4.98 -9.70
CA PHE A 57 -11.12 6.36 -9.29
C PHE A 57 -10.10 6.51 -8.15
N ALA A 58 -9.69 7.75 -7.90
CA ALA A 58 -8.84 8.09 -6.77
C ALA A 58 -9.28 9.39 -6.13
N VAL A 59 -9.15 9.45 -4.80
CA VAL A 59 -9.29 10.69 -4.02
C VAL A 59 -7.90 11.12 -3.57
N ILE A 60 -7.53 12.36 -3.89
CA ILE A 60 -6.24 12.96 -3.51
C ILE A 60 -6.50 14.01 -2.45
N ILE A 61 -5.81 13.88 -1.32
CA ILE A 61 -5.81 14.86 -0.23
C ILE A 61 -4.43 15.52 -0.21
N GLU A 62 -4.36 16.82 -0.50
CA GLU A 62 -3.13 17.61 -0.45
C GLU A 62 -3.06 18.39 0.86
N ASN A 63 -2.45 17.78 1.88
CA ASN A 63 -2.29 18.40 3.20
C ASN A 63 -1.10 17.79 3.95
N GLU A 64 -0.17 18.64 4.38
CA GLU A 64 1.08 18.20 5.02
C GLU A 64 0.84 17.45 6.33
N GLU A 65 -0.06 17.95 7.17
CA GLU A 65 -0.38 17.34 8.47
C GLU A 65 -1.03 15.97 8.28
N MET A 66 -1.99 15.86 7.36
CA MET A 66 -2.64 14.60 7.01
C MET A 66 -1.62 13.58 6.49
N ALA A 67 -0.73 13.99 5.58
CA ALA A 67 0.33 13.12 5.06
C ALA A 67 1.28 12.64 6.17
N LYS A 68 1.68 13.52 7.09
CA LYS A 68 2.50 13.16 8.26
C LYS A 68 1.78 12.16 9.17
N ASN A 69 0.50 12.38 9.47
CA ASN A 69 -0.30 11.51 10.33
C ASN A 69 -0.52 10.13 9.71
N GLN A 70 -0.89 10.07 8.43
CA GLN A 70 -1.04 8.81 7.69
C GLN A 70 0.28 8.06 7.57
N LYS A 71 1.41 8.76 7.38
CA LYS A 71 2.73 8.12 7.38
C LYS A 71 3.05 7.49 8.74
N ARG A 72 2.76 8.16 9.85
CA ARG A 72 2.94 7.58 11.19
C ARG A 72 2.11 6.31 11.36
N TYR A 73 0.84 6.34 10.95
CA TYR A 73 -0.03 5.16 10.99
C TYR A 73 0.52 4.01 10.13
N PHE A 74 0.97 4.31 8.90
CA PHE A 74 1.62 3.33 8.02
C PHE A 74 2.87 2.70 8.67
N GLU A 75 3.71 3.49 9.35
CA GLU A 75 4.90 2.96 10.01
C GLU A 75 4.56 2.03 11.19
N GLU A 76 3.45 2.25 11.90
CA GLU A 76 2.97 1.29 12.90
C GLU A 76 2.48 -0.01 12.26
N LEU A 77 1.71 0.07 11.17
CA LEU A 77 1.32 -1.11 10.39
C LEU A 77 2.55 -1.87 9.85
N TRP A 78 3.59 -1.13 9.43
CA TRP A 78 4.83 -1.71 8.93
C TRP A 78 5.56 -2.56 9.97
N LYS A 79 5.47 -2.20 11.26
CA LYS A 79 6.06 -2.99 12.35
C LYS A 79 5.31 -4.30 12.56
N MET A 80 3.98 -4.30 12.37
CA MET A 80 3.13 -5.49 12.53
C MET A 80 3.20 -6.44 11.32
N ALA A 81 3.47 -5.90 10.13
CA ALA A 81 3.56 -6.68 8.91
C ALA A 81 4.80 -7.61 8.90
N LYS A 82 4.63 -8.79 8.31
CA LYS A 82 5.64 -9.86 8.22
C LYS A 82 6.29 -9.89 6.83
N GLN A 83 7.49 -10.45 6.73
CA GLN A 83 8.16 -10.67 5.43
C GLN A 83 7.45 -11.77 4.64
#